data_AF-A0AAW0FP58-F1
#
_entry.id   AF-A0AAW0FP58-F1
#
_cell.length_a   1.000
_cell.length_b   1.000
_cell.length_c   1.000
_cell.angle_alpha   90.00
_cell.angle_beta   90.00
_cell.angle_gamma   90.00
#
_symmetry.space_group_name_H-M   'P 1'
#
loop_
_entity.id
_entity.type
_entity.pdbx_description
1 polymer ?
#
loop_
_entity_poly.entity_id
_entity_poly.type
_entity_poly.pdbx_seq_one_letter_code
_entity_poly.pdbx_strand_id
1 'polypeptide(L)' 'MLPAKNLNRYTMAASLSVLYYDALLTLAAEIRVYWFRSRMTWPSVVYFINRYASLVSHIAFAVEFYASLEPQVKRGL' A
#
# COMPACT_ATOMS: atom_id res chain seq x y z
N MET A 1 -27.94 2.80 9.70
CA MET A 1 -27.18 3.48 8.62
C MET A 1 -25.79 3.75 9.18
N LEU A 2 -24.78 2.96 8.80
CA LEU A 2 -23.40 3.15 9.32
C LEU A 2 -22.92 4.54 8.87
N PRO A 3 -22.43 5.39 9.78
CA PRO A 3 -21.98 6.72 9.40
C PRO A 3 -20.87 6.60 8.36
N ALA A 4 -21.02 7.29 7.23
CA ALA A 4 -20.11 7.20 6.06
C ALA A 4 -18.63 7.38 6.43
N LYS A 5 -18.36 8.11 7.52
CA LYS A 5 -17.03 8.32 8.10
C LYS A 5 -16.35 7.02 8.56
N ASN A 6 -17.11 6.08 9.12
CA ASN A 6 -16.59 4.78 9.56
C ASN A 6 -16.40 3.83 8.37
N LEU A 7 -17.30 3.88 7.39
CA LEU A 7 -17.20 3.08 6.18
C LEU A 7 -15.91 3.40 5.41
N ASN A 8 -15.60 4.68 5.22
CA ASN A 8 -14.36 5.11 4.54
C ASN A 8 -13.09 4.54 5.21
N ARG A 9 -13.07 4.46 6.54
CA ARG A 9 -11.93 3.91 7.30
C ARG A 9 -11.75 2.41 7.07
N TYR A 10 -12.84 1.64 7.14
CA TYR A 10 -12.79 0.20 6.89
C TYR A 10 -12.44 -0.12 5.44
N THR A 11 -13.00 0.62 4.47
CA THR A 11 -12.68 0.46 3.06
C THR A 11 -11.20 0.75 2.80
N MET A 12 -10.65 1.83 3.36
CA MET A 12 -9.25 2.19 3.19
C MET A 12 -8.31 1.13 3.81
N ALA A 13 -8.61 0.65 5.02
CA ALA A 13 -7.85 -0.42 5.66
C ALA A 13 -7.91 -1.73 4.85
N ALA A 14 -9.08 -2.09 4.33
CA ALA A 14 -9.25 -3.26 3.46
C ALA A 14 -8.47 -3.12 2.15
N SER A 15 -8.55 -1.96 1.48
CA SER A 15 -7.81 -1.68 0.25
C SER A 15 -6.30 -1.77 0.45
N LEU A 16 -5.78 -1.22 1.54
CA LEU A 16 -4.35 -1.37 1.90
C LEU A 16 -4.01 -2.84 2.14
N SER A 17 -4.81 -3.55 2.93
CA SER A 17 -4.55 -4.96 3.25
C SER A 17 -4.48 -5.83 2.00
N VAL A 18 -5.41 -5.63 1.05
CA VAL A 18 -5.42 -6.36 -0.23
C VAL A 18 -4.20 -5.99 -1.09
N LEU A 19 -3.85 -4.71 -1.18
CA LEU A 19 -2.68 -4.25 -1.94
C LEU A 19 -1.39 -4.88 -1.42
N TYR A 20 -1.20 -4.90 -0.10
CA TYR A 20 -0.04 -5.53 0.52
C TYR A 20 -0.05 -7.05 0.38
N TYR A 21 -1.21 -7.67 0.54
CA TYR A 21 -1.33 -9.12 0.42
C TYR A 21 -0.97 -9.59 -0.98
N ASP A 22 -1.52 -8.94 -2.01
CA ASP A 22 -1.18 -9.23 -3.41
C ASP A 22 0.30 -8.99 -3.69
N ALA A 23 0.85 -7.92 -3.12
CA ALA A 23 2.27 -7.60 -3.24
C ALA A 23 3.18 -8.65 -2.56
N LEU A 24 2.80 -9.22 -1.42
CA LEU A 24 3.60 -10.25 -0.76
C LEU A 24 3.48 -11.60 -1.48
N LEU A 25 2.28 -11.94 -1.98
CA LEU A 25 2.03 -13.19 -2.66
C LEU A 25 2.86 -13.32 -3.94
N THR A 26 2.97 -12.24 -4.70
CA THR A 26 3.72 -12.24 -5.97
C THR A 26 5.22 -11.97 -5.80
N LEU A 27 5.66 -11.52 -4.61
CA LEU A 27 7.08 -11.22 -4.32
C LEU A 27 7.99 -12.45 -4.52
N ALA A 28 7.54 -13.65 -4.10
CA ALA A 28 8.33 -14.86 -4.26
C ALA A 28 8.57 -15.22 -5.74
N ALA A 29 7.58 -14.96 -6.60
CA ALA A 29 7.72 -15.13 -8.04
C ALA A 29 8.62 -14.05 -8.65
N GLU A 30 8.51 -12.80 -8.18
CA GLU A 30 9.37 -11.69 -8.63
C GLU A 30 10.84 -11.93 -8.33
N ILE A 31 11.16 -12.39 -7.13
CA ILE A 31 12.55 -12.68 -6.75
C ILE A 31 13.10 -13.78 -7.67
N ARG A 32 12.34 -14.84 -7.93
CA ARG A 32 12.76 -15.93 -8.84
C ARG A 32 12.96 -15.47 -10.28
N VAL A 33 12.07 -14.63 -10.80
CA VAL A 33 12.02 -14.27 -12.22
C VAL A 33 12.85 -13.02 -12.56
N TYR A 34 12.92 -12.05 -11.64
CA TYR A 34 13.57 -10.77 -11.89
C TYR A 34 14.87 -10.59 -11.12
N TRP A 35 14.98 -11.03 -9.86
CA TRP A 35 16.20 -10.81 -9.08
C TRP A 35 17.35 -11.73 -9.49
N PHE A 36 17.05 -12.99 -9.79
CA PHE A 36 18.06 -13.96 -10.25
C PHE A 36 18.33 -13.91 -11.76
N ARG A 37 17.60 -13.07 -12.49
CA ARG A 37 17.80 -12.93 -13.93
C ARG A 37 18.89 -11.89 -14.19
N SER A 38 19.99 -12.33 -14.80
CA SER A 38 21.19 -11.52 -15.04
C SER A 38 20.98 -10.25 -15.88
N ARG A 39 19.83 -10.10 -16.56
CA ARG A 39 19.48 -8.90 -17.34
C ARG A 39 18.16 -8.30 -16.87
N MET A 40 18.22 -7.21 -16.12
CA MET A 40 17.09 -6.31 -15.93
C MET A 40 16.78 -5.64 -17.26
N THR A 41 15.60 -5.89 -17.81
CA THR A 41 15.13 -5.21 -19.01
C THR A 41 14.36 -3.95 -18.62
N TRP A 42 14.31 -2.97 -19.51
CA TRP A 42 13.58 -1.71 -19.27
C TRP A 42 12.12 -1.91 -18.82
N PRO A 43 11.35 -2.87 -19.37
CA PRO A 43 10.01 -3.18 -18.88
C PRO A 43 9.98 -3.66 -17.42
N SER A 44 10.99 -4.42 -16.98
CA SER A 44 11.10 -4.85 -15.58
C SER A 44 11.32 -3.67 -14.66
N VAL A 45 12.14 -2.69 -15.04
CA VAL A 45 12.38 -1.48 -14.24
C VAL A 45 11.10 -0.65 -14.09
N VAL A 46 10.38 -0.44 -15.19
CA VAL A 46 9.09 0.28 -15.17
C VAL A 46 8.07 -0.45 -14.28
N TYR A 47 8.03 -1.78 -14.35
CA TYR A 47 7.19 -2.61 -13.48
C TYR A 47 7.54 -2.44 -11.99
N PHE A 48 8.83 -2.49 -11.63
CA PHE A 48 9.30 -2.25 -10.27
C PHE A 48 8.93 -0.85 -9.77
N ILE A 49 9.17 0.18 -10.57
CA ILE A 49 8.82 1.56 -10.19
C ILE A 49 7.32 1.67 -9.95
N ASN A 50 6.49 1.17 -10.86
CA ASN A 50 5.04 1.27 -10.74
C ASN A 50 4.53 0.59 -9.46
N ARG A 51 5.02 -0.62 -9.17
CA ARG A 51 4.61 -1.40 -8.00
C ARG A 51 5.08 -0.80 -6.68
N TYR A 52 6.37 -0.46 -6.58
CA TYR A 52 6.94 0.06 -5.33
C TYR A 52 6.55 1.53 -5.11
N ALA A 53 6.39 2.34 -6.15
CA ALA A 53 5.86 3.70 -6.00
C ALA A 53 4.41 3.71 -5.50
N SER A 54 3.57 2.77 -5.98
CA SER A 54 2.21 2.62 -5.46
C SER A 54 2.22 2.24 -3.99
N LEU A 55 3.03 1.26 -3.58
CA LEU A 55 3.19 0.87 -2.18
C LEU A 55 3.66 2.05 -1.30
N VAL A 56 4.71 2.76 -1.71
CA VAL A 56 5.25 3.91 -0.97
C VAL A 56 4.23 5.05 -0.87
N SER A 57 3.51 5.35 -1.95
CA SER A 57 2.48 6.39 -1.94
C SER A 57 1.33 6.04 -0.99
N HIS A 58 0.92 4.77 -0.97
CA HIS A 58 -0.11 4.30 -0.05
C HIS A 58 0.36 4.26 1.41
N ILE A 59 1.64 4.01 1.67
CA ILE A 59 2.24 4.17 3.01
C ILE A 59 2.17 5.63 3.44
N ALA A 60 2.66 6.55 2.60
CA ALA A 60 2.67 7.98 2.92
C ALA A 60 1.25 8.48 3.20
N PHE A 61 0.29 8.08 2.37
CA PHE A 61 -1.12 8.41 2.56
C PHE A 61 -1.70 7.80 3.83
N ALA A 62 -1.39 6.54 4.15
CA ALA A 62 -1.82 5.90 5.38
C ALA A 62 -1.24 6.63 6.60
N VAL A 63 0.06 6.94 6.60
CA VAL A 63 0.73 7.66 7.69
C VAL A 63 0.09 9.04 7.88
N GLU A 64 -0.14 9.80 6.83
CA GLU A 64 -0.79 11.11 6.91
C GLU A 64 -2.24 11.00 7.45
N PHE A 65 -3.00 10.01 6.96
CA PHE A 65 -4.37 9.77 7.40
C PHE A 65 -4.45 9.36 8.88
N TYR A 66 -3.59 8.45 9.33
CA TYR A 66 -3.53 7.99 10.71
C TYR A 66 -2.90 9.02 11.66
N ALA A 67 -1.89 9.77 11.24
CA ALA A 67 -1.34 10.88 12.01
C ALA A 67 -2.38 12.01 12.19
N SER A 68 -3.20 12.28 11.17
CA SER A 68 -4.31 13.24 11.24
C SER A 68 -5.47 12.78 12.13
N LEU A 69 -5.57 11.48 12.44
CA LEU A 69 -6.56 10.94 13.37
C LEU A 69 -6.19 11.21 14.84
N GLU A 70 -4.90 11.23 15.19
CA GLU A 70 -4.42 11.46 16.55
C GLU A 70 -4.87 12.81 17.17
N PRO A 71 -4.82 13.97 16.48
CA PRO A 71 -5.26 15.24 17.04
C PRO A 71 -6.79 15.33 17.26
N GLN A 72 -7.59 14.51 16.58
CA GLN A 72 -9.05 14.52 16.73
C GLN A 72 -9.50 13.65 17.92
N VAL A 73 -8.82 12.54 18.18
CA VAL A 73 -9.11 11.67 19.33
C VAL A 73 -8.77 12.38 20.65
N LYS A 74 -7.66 13.12 20.71
CA LYS A 74 -7.27 13.88 21.92
C LYS A 74 -8.16 15.08 22.25
N ARG A 75 -8.94 15.58 21.29
CA ARG A 75 -9.80 16.77 21.47
C ARG A 75 -11.25 16.45 21.86
N GLY A 76 -11.65 15.19 21.76
CA GLY A 76 -12.99 14.69 22.09
C GLY A 76 -13.05 13.84 23.38
N LEU A 77 -11.93 13.76 24.11
CA LEU A 77 -11.80 13.25 25.47
C LEU A 77 -11.65 14.45 26.43
#